data_AF-A0A526UYN0-F1
#
_entry.id   AF-A0A526UYN0-F1
#
_cell.length_a   1.000
_cell.length_b   1.000
_cell.length_c   1.000
_cell.angle_alpha   90.00
_cell.angle_beta   90.00
_cell.angle_gamma   90.00
#
_symmetry.space_group_name_H-M   'P 1'
#
loop_
_entity.id
_entity.type
_entity.pdbx_description
1 polymer ?
#
loop_
_entity_poly.entity_id
_entity_poly.type
_entity_poly.pdbx_seq_one_letter_code
_entity_poly.pdbx_strand_id
1 'polypeptide(L)'
;IVNPYWNAPVSIVRKDIIPLMRKNPDYLKDSHIRLFAPDGSEVDPMNVDWSTDDAAKYRFRQDPGSENAMASVKINFPSPDGVYMHDTPQQSLFGKMLRFDSSGCVRVQNVRDLVTWILRDTPGWDRQHFEAAIKTGENTPIQVTNPVPVHFLYLSAWSTGPGVVQFRDDVYALDGNNELQITSAL
;
A
#
# COMPACT_ATOMS: atom_id res chain seq x y z
N ILE A 1 4.34 -7.26 9.17
CA ILE A 1 5.50 -6.37 9.40
C ILE A 1 4.98 -5.08 10.01
N VAL A 2 5.45 -4.75 11.20
CA VAL A 2 5.21 -3.47 11.88
C VAL A 2 6.29 -2.47 11.44
N ASN A 3 5.90 -1.20 11.28
CA ASN A 3 6.75 -0.09 10.82
C ASN A 3 7.54 -0.46 9.54
N PRO A 4 6.84 -0.78 8.43
CA PRO A 4 7.49 -1.25 7.23
C PRO A 4 8.27 -0.14 6.51
N TYR A 5 9.42 -0.48 5.94
CA TYR A 5 10.00 0.35 4.87
C TYR A 5 9.10 0.29 3.64
N TRP A 6 8.83 1.44 3.03
CA TRP A 6 8.14 1.47 1.73
C TRP A 6 9.16 1.60 0.62
N ASN A 7 9.06 0.72 -0.39
CA ASN A 7 9.88 0.81 -1.58
C ASN A 7 8.97 1.23 -2.72
N ALA A 8 9.20 2.41 -3.29
CA ALA A 8 8.33 2.94 -4.33
C ALA A 8 8.51 2.12 -5.62
N PRO A 9 7.43 1.58 -6.21
CA PRO A 9 7.49 0.95 -7.52
C PRO A 9 7.94 1.95 -8.59
N VAL A 10 8.61 1.46 -9.64
CA VAL A 10 9.10 2.30 -10.76
C VAL A 10 7.96 3.12 -11.39
N SER A 11 6.75 2.57 -11.45
CA SER A 11 5.56 3.28 -11.95
C SER A 11 5.22 4.52 -11.12
N ILE A 12 5.32 4.43 -9.79
CA ILE A 12 5.10 5.57 -8.87
C ILE A 12 6.24 6.59 -9.00
N VAL A 13 7.48 6.11 -9.14
CA VAL A 13 8.63 6.99 -9.34
C VAL A 13 8.42 7.89 -10.56
N ARG A 14 8.00 7.29 -11.69
CA ARG A 14 7.73 8.01 -12.94
C ARG A 14 6.52 8.93 -12.87
N LYS A 15 5.40 8.43 -12.35
CA LYS A 15 4.12 9.16 -12.40
C LYS A 15 4.00 10.26 -11.36
N ASP A 16 4.59 10.05 -10.17
CA ASP A 16 4.36 10.92 -9.02
C ASP A 16 5.64 11.57 -8.52
N ILE A 17 6.67 10.77 -8.17
CA ILE A 17 7.86 11.29 -7.48
C ILE A 17 8.69 12.23 -8.36
N ILE A 18 8.99 11.85 -9.62
CA ILE A 18 9.74 12.71 -10.53
C ILE A 18 9.04 14.07 -10.73
N PRO A 19 7.73 14.12 -11.05
CA PRO A 19 7.00 15.38 -11.12
C PRO A 19 7.00 16.20 -9.82
N LEU A 20 6.95 15.56 -8.66
CA LEU A 20 7.00 16.25 -7.36
C LEU A 20 8.38 16.83 -7.09
N MET A 21 9.45 16.11 -7.39
CA MET A 21 10.84 16.59 -7.26
C MET A 21 11.13 17.78 -8.17
N ARG A 22 10.57 17.81 -9.38
CA ARG A 22 10.67 18.98 -10.28
C ARG A 22 10.03 20.23 -9.71
N LYS A 23 8.99 20.09 -8.88
CA LYS A 23 8.25 21.20 -8.26
C LYS A 23 8.86 21.61 -6.92
N ASN A 24 9.30 20.65 -6.13
CA ASN A 24 9.91 20.84 -4.83
C ASN A 24 11.16 19.94 -4.69
N PRO A 25 12.37 20.50 -4.82
CA PRO A 25 13.62 19.75 -4.65
C PRO A 25 13.79 19.12 -3.26
N ASP A 26 13.12 19.64 -2.22
CA ASP A 26 13.18 19.09 -0.86
C ASP A 26 12.19 17.93 -0.64
N TYR A 27 11.36 17.58 -1.63
CA TYR A 27 10.25 16.62 -1.47
C TYR A 27 10.68 15.26 -0.88
N LEU A 28 11.79 14.67 -1.36
CA LEU A 28 12.26 13.39 -0.83
C LEU A 28 12.72 13.49 0.62
N LYS A 29 13.38 14.61 0.98
CA LYS A 29 13.84 14.86 2.34
C LYS A 29 12.65 15.04 3.28
N ASP A 30 11.68 15.86 2.88
CA ASP A 30 10.45 16.12 3.64
C ASP A 30 9.61 14.85 3.80
N SER A 31 9.60 13.98 2.78
CA SER A 31 8.86 12.71 2.81
C SER A 31 9.65 11.56 3.44
N HIS A 32 10.86 11.80 3.96
CA HIS A 32 11.76 10.76 4.51
C HIS A 32 12.05 9.60 3.53
N ILE A 33 12.20 9.93 2.24
CA ILE A 33 12.55 8.99 1.19
C ILE A 33 14.03 9.11 0.88
N ARG A 34 14.73 7.98 0.96
CA ARG A 34 16.15 7.85 0.65
C ARG A 34 16.33 7.16 -0.70
N LEU A 35 17.38 7.55 -1.41
CA LEU A 35 17.68 7.06 -2.74
C LEU A 35 18.88 6.12 -2.71
N PHE A 36 18.76 4.97 -3.35
CA PHE A 36 19.85 3.98 -3.42
C PHE A 36 20.15 3.62 -4.87
N ALA A 37 21.42 3.62 -5.24
CA ALA A 37 21.90 3.12 -6.51
C ALA A 37 21.79 1.58 -6.61
N PRO A 38 21.89 1.00 -7.83
CA PRO A 38 21.85 -0.45 -8.02
C PRO A 38 22.92 -1.22 -7.23
N ASP A 39 24.05 -0.59 -6.93
CA ASP A 39 25.13 -1.16 -6.10
C ASP A 39 24.84 -1.08 -4.59
N GLY A 40 23.72 -0.47 -4.20
CA GLY A 40 23.28 -0.30 -2.82
C GLY A 40 23.81 0.95 -2.11
N SER A 41 24.66 1.75 -2.76
CA SER A 41 25.13 3.01 -2.21
C SER A 41 24.00 4.04 -2.13
N GLU A 42 24.01 4.88 -1.10
CA GLU A 42 23.04 5.96 -0.98
C GLU A 42 23.46 7.13 -1.89
N VAL A 43 22.47 7.72 -2.55
CA VAL A 43 22.66 8.80 -3.52
C VAL A 43 21.96 10.04 -3.01
N ASP A 44 22.67 11.17 -3.03
CA ASP A 44 22.05 12.47 -2.77
C ASP A 44 21.08 12.82 -3.92
N PRO A 45 19.78 13.07 -3.64
CA PRO A 45 18.81 13.51 -4.64
C PRO A 45 19.24 14.70 -5.48
N MET A 46 20.09 15.59 -4.94
CA MET A 46 20.56 16.79 -5.65
C MET A 46 21.53 16.48 -6.79
N ASN A 47 22.12 15.28 -6.79
CA ASN A 47 23.03 14.81 -7.85
C ASN A 47 22.29 14.07 -8.99
N VAL A 48 20.96 13.97 -8.92
CA VAL A 48 20.14 13.28 -9.92
C VAL A 48 19.48 14.30 -10.84
N ASP A 49 19.55 14.06 -12.16
CA ASP A 49 18.82 14.85 -13.13
C ASP A 49 17.32 14.45 -13.14
N TRP A 50 16.51 15.26 -12.47
CA TRP A 50 15.06 15.07 -12.39
C TRP A 50 14.32 15.45 -13.67
N SER A 51 14.96 16.11 -14.65
CA SER A 51 14.32 16.50 -15.92
C SER A 51 14.08 15.31 -16.87
N THR A 52 14.76 14.19 -16.61
CA THR A 52 14.64 12.94 -17.37
C THR A 52 13.98 11.84 -16.53
N ASP A 53 13.89 10.64 -17.10
CA ASP A 53 13.44 9.42 -16.41
C ASP A 53 14.59 8.71 -15.67
N ASP A 54 15.78 9.32 -15.61
CA ASP A 54 16.96 8.70 -15.04
C ASP A 54 16.82 8.41 -13.55
N ALA A 55 15.93 9.09 -12.83
CA ALA A 55 15.68 8.74 -11.45
C ALA A 55 15.07 7.32 -11.31
N ALA A 56 14.41 6.79 -12.34
CA ALA A 56 13.72 5.49 -12.30
C ALA A 56 14.64 4.25 -12.17
N LYS A 57 15.95 4.41 -12.38
CA LYS A 57 16.96 3.33 -12.19
C LYS A 57 17.42 3.20 -10.74
N TYR A 58 17.08 4.15 -9.87
CA TYR A 58 17.38 4.10 -8.45
C TYR A 58 16.24 3.46 -7.65
N ARG A 59 16.56 2.93 -6.48
CA ARG A 59 15.58 2.43 -5.51
C ARG A 59 15.24 3.53 -4.51
N PHE A 60 13.96 3.86 -4.44
CA PHE A 60 13.40 4.80 -3.48
C PHE A 60 12.87 4.05 -2.28
N ARG A 61 13.43 4.29 -1.11
CA ARG A 61 12.98 3.69 0.15
C ARG A 61 12.56 4.77 1.12
N GLN A 62 11.28 4.78 1.49
CA GLN A 62 10.78 5.57 2.59
C GLN A 62 11.01 4.82 3.90
N ASP A 63 11.62 5.51 4.85
CA ASP A 63 11.86 4.96 6.18
C ASP A 63 10.55 4.89 6.99
N PRO A 64 10.47 4.07 8.05
CA PRO A 64 9.24 3.92 8.82
C PRO A 64 8.84 5.21 9.54
N GLY A 65 7.54 5.46 9.66
CA GLY A 65 7.00 6.66 10.29
C GLY A 65 5.51 6.83 10.03
N SER A 66 4.87 7.78 10.71
CA SER A 66 3.43 8.06 10.53
C SER A 66 3.09 8.52 9.12
N GLU A 67 4.04 9.15 8.41
CA GLU A 67 3.88 9.63 7.04
C GLU A 67 4.31 8.60 5.99
N ASN A 68 4.77 7.42 6.41
CA ASN A 68 5.11 6.34 5.50
C ASN A 68 3.88 5.98 4.65
N ALA A 69 4.04 5.70 3.36
CA ALA A 69 2.93 5.35 2.47
C ALA A 69 2.13 4.11 2.94
N MET A 70 2.76 3.24 3.72
CA MET A 70 2.16 2.07 4.37
C MET A 70 1.92 2.26 5.87
N ALA A 71 2.03 3.49 6.37
CA ALA A 71 1.91 3.91 7.77
C ALA A 71 2.48 2.87 8.75
N SER A 72 1.62 2.23 9.55
CA SER A 72 2.08 1.38 10.65
C SER A 72 2.32 -0.09 10.29
N VAL A 73 1.70 -0.62 9.23
CA VAL A 73 1.70 -2.08 8.97
C VAL A 73 1.69 -2.42 7.49
N LYS A 74 2.48 -3.46 7.15
CA LYS A 74 2.38 -4.26 5.93
C LYS A 74 2.08 -5.72 6.27
N ILE A 75 1.04 -6.28 5.66
CA ILE A 75 0.63 -7.69 5.75
C ILE A 75 1.01 -8.38 4.44
N ASN A 76 1.99 -9.28 4.52
CA ASN A 76 2.40 -10.09 3.38
C ASN A 76 1.53 -11.35 3.28
N PHE A 77 1.30 -11.77 2.04
CA PHE A 77 0.74 -13.06 1.69
C PHE A 77 1.41 -13.53 0.39
N PRO A 78 1.39 -14.84 0.08
CA PRO A 78 1.87 -15.33 -1.21
C PRO A 78 1.12 -14.66 -2.37
N SER A 79 1.84 -13.94 -3.22
CA SER A 79 1.27 -13.24 -4.37
C SER A 79 2.22 -13.35 -5.57
N PRO A 80 1.75 -13.76 -6.75
CA PRO A 80 2.58 -13.82 -7.96
C PRO A 80 3.02 -12.42 -8.43
N ASP A 81 2.22 -11.40 -8.13
CA ASP A 81 2.43 -10.02 -8.57
C ASP A 81 3.15 -9.16 -7.51
N GLY A 82 3.54 -9.77 -6.39
CA GLY A 82 4.20 -9.06 -5.28
C GLY A 82 3.28 -8.08 -4.55
N VAL A 83 1.96 -8.24 -4.64
CA VAL A 83 0.99 -7.40 -3.92
C VAL A 83 0.89 -7.78 -2.44
N TYR A 84 0.48 -6.81 -1.63
CA TYR A 84 0.32 -6.96 -0.19
C TYR A 84 -0.83 -6.08 0.32
N MET A 85 -1.25 -6.32 1.56
CA MET A 85 -2.18 -5.45 2.27
C MET A 85 -1.39 -4.49 3.17
N HIS A 86 -1.86 -3.26 3.34
CA HIS A 86 -1.15 -2.29 4.17
C HIS A 86 -2.06 -1.21 4.77
N ASP A 87 -1.53 -0.51 5.77
CA ASP A 87 -2.10 0.70 6.34
C ASP A 87 -1.89 1.91 5.41
N THR A 88 -2.47 3.06 5.74
CA THR A 88 -2.22 4.30 5.00
C THR A 88 -2.33 5.53 5.89
N PRO A 89 -1.52 6.58 5.67
CA PRO A 89 -1.71 7.84 6.38
C PRO A 89 -2.99 8.56 5.90
N GLN A 90 -3.48 8.26 4.69
CA GLN A 90 -4.63 8.93 4.07
C GLN A 90 -5.95 8.21 4.38
N GLN A 91 -6.37 8.22 5.65
CA GLN A 91 -7.58 7.53 6.11
C GLN A 91 -8.87 8.06 5.46
N SER A 92 -8.89 9.32 5.01
CA SER A 92 -10.03 9.94 4.33
C SER A 92 -10.41 9.24 3.01
N LEU A 93 -9.48 8.50 2.37
CA LEU A 93 -9.74 7.75 1.15
C LEU A 93 -10.85 6.69 1.33
N PHE A 94 -11.01 6.13 2.53
CA PHE A 94 -12.05 5.14 2.80
C PHE A 94 -13.47 5.72 2.77
N GLY A 95 -13.60 7.05 2.92
CA GLY A 95 -14.88 7.76 2.82
C GLY A 95 -15.37 8.01 1.40
N LYS A 96 -14.53 7.75 0.37
CA LYS A 96 -14.94 7.91 -1.03
C LYS A 96 -15.91 6.82 -1.47
N MET A 97 -16.79 7.17 -2.40
CA MET A 97 -17.70 6.20 -3.05
C MET A 97 -16.91 5.24 -3.96
N LEU A 98 -16.07 5.79 -4.83
CA LEU A 98 -15.12 5.02 -5.65
C LEU A 98 -13.76 5.01 -4.94
N ARG A 99 -13.19 3.82 -4.72
CA ARG A 99 -11.98 3.61 -3.90
C ARG A 99 -10.82 2.96 -4.67
N PHE A 100 -10.74 3.21 -5.97
CA PHE A 100 -9.69 2.71 -6.86
C PHE A 100 -8.41 3.55 -6.80
N ASP A 101 -8.06 4.05 -5.61
CA ASP A 101 -6.94 4.98 -5.39
C ASP A 101 -5.63 4.26 -5.03
N SER A 102 -5.33 3.11 -5.65
CA SER A 102 -4.09 2.36 -5.39
C SER A 102 -3.37 1.93 -6.66
N SER A 103 -2.08 1.68 -6.55
CA SER A 103 -1.24 1.19 -7.66
C SER A 103 -1.13 -0.34 -7.68
N GLY A 104 -2.12 -1.04 -7.11
CA GLY A 104 -2.24 -2.50 -7.14
C GLY A 104 -2.23 -3.17 -5.76
N CYS A 105 -1.59 -2.58 -4.74
CA CYS A 105 -1.68 -3.09 -3.37
C CYS A 105 -3.00 -2.68 -2.69
N VAL A 106 -3.38 -3.39 -1.63
CA VAL A 106 -4.69 -3.27 -0.99
C VAL A 106 -4.54 -2.50 0.32
N ARG A 107 -5.11 -1.29 0.38
CA ARG A 107 -5.23 -0.55 1.65
C ARG A 107 -6.38 -1.12 2.48
N VAL A 108 -6.15 -1.31 3.77
CA VAL A 108 -7.14 -1.88 4.69
C VAL A 108 -7.55 -0.84 5.72
N GLN A 109 -8.85 -0.51 5.76
CA GLN A 109 -9.40 0.33 6.83
C GLN A 109 -9.37 -0.45 8.15
N ASN A 110 -9.03 0.22 9.26
CA ASN A 110 -8.90 -0.41 10.58
C ASN A 110 -7.91 -1.58 10.60
N VAL A 111 -6.85 -1.52 9.79
CA VAL A 111 -5.85 -2.59 9.66
C VAL A 111 -5.22 -3.01 11.00
N ARG A 112 -5.11 -2.09 11.96
CA ARG A 112 -4.58 -2.38 13.30
C ARG A 112 -5.45 -3.38 14.06
N ASP A 113 -6.77 -3.31 13.91
CA ASP A 113 -7.70 -4.27 14.50
C ASP A 113 -7.64 -5.62 13.77
N LEU A 114 -7.57 -5.59 12.43
CA LEU A 114 -7.36 -6.81 11.64
C LEU A 114 -6.06 -7.53 12.05
N VAL A 115 -4.96 -6.80 12.20
CA VAL A 115 -3.65 -7.36 12.57
C VAL A 115 -3.68 -7.91 13.98
N THR A 116 -4.33 -7.22 14.91
CA THR A 116 -4.55 -7.73 16.27
C THR A 116 -5.31 -9.06 16.25
N TRP A 117 -6.33 -9.17 15.41
CA TRP A 117 -7.09 -10.41 15.23
C TRP A 117 -6.25 -11.52 14.58
N ILE A 118 -5.45 -11.21 13.56
CA ILE A 118 -4.53 -12.17 12.91
C ILE A 118 -3.50 -12.70 13.93
N LEU A 119 -2.99 -11.83 14.80
CA LEU A 119 -1.95 -12.15 15.78
C LEU A 119 -2.49 -12.75 17.08
N ARG A 120 -3.81 -12.92 17.24
CA ARG A 120 -4.44 -13.33 18.52
C ARG A 120 -3.87 -14.61 19.15
N ASP A 121 -3.42 -15.55 18.30
CA ASP A 121 -2.86 -16.84 18.71
C ASP A 121 -1.33 -16.87 18.58
N THR A 122 -0.70 -15.74 18.24
CA THR A 122 0.75 -15.58 18.10
C THR A 122 1.35 -15.19 19.45
N PRO A 123 2.13 -16.08 20.12
CA PRO A 123 2.64 -15.80 21.45
C PRO A 123 3.45 -14.50 21.52
N GLY A 124 3.19 -13.69 22.55
CA GLY A 124 3.85 -12.42 22.78
C GLY A 124 3.32 -11.24 21.96
N TRP A 125 2.34 -11.44 21.07
CA TRP A 125 1.79 -10.40 20.19
C TRP A 125 0.33 -10.06 20.49
N ASP A 126 0.05 -9.69 21.75
CA ASP A 126 -1.24 -9.07 22.09
C ASP A 126 -1.36 -7.64 21.54
N ARG A 127 -2.54 -7.02 21.70
CA ARG A 127 -2.80 -5.64 21.26
C ARG A 127 -1.80 -4.65 21.86
N GLN A 128 -1.45 -4.81 23.14
CA GLN A 128 -0.59 -3.85 23.83
C GLN A 128 0.84 -3.92 23.29
N HIS A 129 1.38 -5.13 23.09
CA HIS A 129 2.69 -5.33 22.50
C HIS A 129 2.74 -4.82 21.06
N PHE A 130 1.72 -5.13 20.25
CA PHE A 130 1.63 -4.65 18.87
C PHE A 130 1.64 -3.11 18.79
N GLU A 131 0.86 -2.43 19.63
CA GLU A 131 0.85 -0.97 19.72
C GLU A 131 2.18 -0.40 20.23
N ALA A 132 2.84 -1.08 21.17
CA ALA A 132 4.15 -0.70 21.67
C ALA A 132 5.22 -0.81 20.57
N ALA A 133 5.20 -1.87 19.77
CA ALA A 133 6.09 -2.05 18.62
C ALA A 133 5.89 -0.94 17.58
N ILE A 134 4.66 -0.48 17.32
CA ILE A 134 4.45 0.66 16.43
C ILE A 134 5.12 1.93 16.97
N LYS A 135 5.04 2.17 18.29
CA LYS A 135 5.64 3.35 18.93
C LYS A 135 7.17 3.37 18.88
N THR A 136 7.84 2.22 18.74
CA THR A 136 9.31 2.21 18.62
C THR A 136 9.79 2.77 17.29
N GLY A 137 8.95 2.75 16.25
CA GLY A 137 9.35 3.07 14.87
C GLY A 137 10.28 2.04 14.25
N GLU A 138 10.65 0.98 14.98
CA GLU A 138 11.55 -0.05 14.50
C GLU A 138 10.81 -1.01 13.58
N ASN A 139 11.42 -1.36 12.44
CA ASN A 139 10.88 -2.35 11.53
C ASN A 139 10.86 -3.73 12.20
N THR A 140 9.66 -4.27 12.43
CA THR A 140 9.51 -5.58 13.12
C THR A 140 8.78 -6.58 12.23
N PRO A 141 9.49 -7.54 11.62
CA PRO A 141 8.88 -8.71 11.01
C PRO A 141 8.26 -9.61 12.07
N ILE A 142 7.06 -10.13 11.81
CA ILE A 142 6.34 -11.03 12.71
C ILE A 142 5.84 -12.20 11.89
N GLN A 143 6.20 -13.42 12.31
CA GLN A 143 5.67 -14.64 11.73
C GLN A 143 4.38 -15.01 12.46
N VAL A 144 3.29 -15.18 11.71
CA VAL A 144 1.99 -15.57 12.28
C VAL A 144 2.01 -17.05 12.67
N THR A 145 1.47 -17.38 13.85
CA THR A 145 1.37 -18.79 14.30
C THR A 145 0.33 -19.57 13.51
N ASN A 146 -0.83 -18.96 13.25
CA ASN A 146 -1.93 -19.55 12.50
C ASN A 146 -2.14 -18.75 11.20
N PRO A 147 -1.59 -19.18 10.06
CA PRO A 147 -1.82 -18.51 8.78
C PRO A 147 -3.31 -18.45 8.42
N VAL A 148 -3.77 -17.27 8.06
CA VAL A 148 -5.16 -17.03 7.63
C VAL A 148 -5.24 -17.15 6.11
N PRO A 149 -6.13 -17.99 5.54
CA PRO A 149 -6.35 -18.03 4.10
C PRO A 149 -6.84 -16.68 3.57
N VAL A 150 -6.27 -16.23 2.45
CA VAL A 150 -6.66 -14.98 1.78
C VAL A 150 -7.16 -15.31 0.38
N HIS A 151 -8.38 -14.87 0.08
CA HIS A 151 -8.99 -15.04 -1.24
C HIS A 151 -9.36 -13.66 -1.79
N PHE A 152 -8.82 -13.32 -2.96
CA PHE A 152 -9.23 -12.15 -3.73
C PHE A 152 -10.22 -12.61 -4.79
N LEU A 153 -11.44 -12.11 -4.70
CA LEU A 153 -12.51 -12.41 -5.63
C LEU A 153 -12.99 -11.11 -6.28
N TYR A 154 -13.30 -11.19 -7.57
CA TYR A 154 -13.95 -10.12 -8.30
C TYR A 154 -15.40 -10.55 -8.57
N LEU A 155 -16.34 -9.95 -7.84
CA LEU A 155 -17.76 -10.25 -7.94
C LEU A 155 -18.51 -8.93 -8.13
N SER A 156 -19.02 -8.69 -9.33
CA SER A 156 -19.88 -7.54 -9.67
C SER A 156 -21.34 -7.76 -9.26
N ALA A 157 -21.75 -9.00 -8.97
CA ALA A 157 -23.06 -9.32 -8.43
C ALA A 157 -22.98 -10.43 -7.36
N TRP A 158 -23.70 -10.28 -6.25
CA TRP A 158 -23.78 -11.29 -5.21
C TRP A 158 -25.09 -11.23 -4.42
N SER A 159 -25.50 -12.35 -3.82
CA SER A 159 -26.66 -12.39 -2.93
C SER A 159 -26.26 -12.07 -1.49
N THR A 160 -27.06 -11.23 -0.82
CA THR A 160 -26.92 -10.95 0.63
C THR A 160 -27.96 -11.69 1.48
N GLY A 161 -28.77 -12.56 0.86
CA GLY A 161 -29.87 -13.29 1.48
C GLY A 161 -30.98 -13.64 0.48
N PRO A 162 -31.97 -14.45 0.88
CA PRO A 162 -33.06 -14.87 0.00
C PRO A 162 -33.75 -13.69 -0.69
N GLY A 163 -33.78 -13.70 -2.02
CA GLY A 163 -34.44 -12.67 -2.84
C GLY A 163 -33.72 -11.32 -2.92
N VAL A 164 -32.55 -11.15 -2.28
CA VAL A 164 -31.77 -9.90 -2.33
C VAL A 164 -30.47 -10.12 -3.11
N VAL A 165 -30.26 -9.31 -4.14
CA VAL A 165 -29.05 -9.28 -4.96
C VAL A 165 -28.48 -7.86 -4.92
N GLN A 166 -27.16 -7.79 -4.73
CA GLN A 166 -26.38 -6.56 -4.80
C GLN A 166 -25.58 -6.56 -6.11
N PHE A 167 -25.45 -5.38 -6.71
CA PHE A 167 -24.67 -5.15 -7.92
C PHE A 167 -23.63 -4.05 -7.67
N ARG A 168 -22.49 -4.13 -8.34
CA ARG A 168 -21.44 -3.11 -8.40
C ARG A 168 -20.94 -3.00 -9.84
N ASP A 169 -20.42 -1.82 -10.18
CA ASP A 169 -19.91 -1.55 -11.52
C ASP A 169 -18.71 -2.44 -11.86
N ASP A 170 -18.61 -2.85 -13.12
CA ASP A 170 -17.52 -3.68 -13.65
C ASP A 170 -16.30 -2.82 -13.99
N VAL A 171 -15.57 -2.42 -12.96
CA VAL A 171 -14.43 -1.49 -13.07
C VAL A 171 -13.21 -2.05 -13.81
N TYR A 172 -13.14 -3.36 -13.99
CA TYR A 172 -12.06 -4.04 -14.70
C TYR A 172 -12.50 -4.65 -16.03
N ALA A 173 -13.74 -4.42 -16.46
CA ALA A 173 -14.27 -4.93 -17.72
C ALA A 173 -14.17 -6.47 -17.84
N LEU A 174 -14.33 -7.18 -16.72
CA LEU A 174 -14.17 -8.64 -16.67
C LEU A 174 -15.48 -9.41 -16.91
N ASP A 175 -16.62 -8.72 -16.89
CA ASP A 175 -17.93 -9.36 -17.06
C ASP A 175 -18.30 -9.56 -18.53
N GLY A 176 -17.51 -9.01 -19.46
CA GLY A 176 -17.71 -9.15 -20.90
C GLY A 176 -18.90 -8.36 -21.45
N ASN A 177 -19.48 -7.44 -20.68
CA ASN A 177 -20.54 -6.54 -21.12
C ASN A 177 -20.15 -5.08 -20.88
N ASN A 178 -20.03 -4.31 -21.97
CA ASN A 178 -19.65 -2.91 -21.91
C ASN A 178 -20.65 -2.00 -21.18
N GLU A 179 -21.93 -2.39 -21.11
CA GLU A 179 -22.95 -1.63 -20.38
C GLU A 179 -22.78 -1.70 -18.86
N LEU A 180 -22.06 -2.70 -18.35
CA LEU A 180 -21.80 -2.89 -16.92
C LEU A 180 -20.52 -2.18 -16.47
N GLN A 181 -19.68 -1.74 -17.41
CA GLN A 181 -18.45 -1.01 -17.11
C GLN A 181 -18.77 0.39 -16.59
N ILE A 182 -17.92 0.91 -15.71
CA ILE A 182 -17.94 2.34 -15.41
C ILE A 182 -17.66 3.07 -16.71
N THR A 183 -18.67 3.72 -17.27
CA THR A 183 -18.47 4.67 -18.35
C THR A 183 -17.66 5.81 -17.75
N SER A 184 -16.46 6.07 -18.28
CA SER A 184 -15.59 7.18 -17.89
C SER A 184 -16.17 8.56 -18.25
N ALA A 185 -17.49 8.72 -18.17
CA ALA A 185 -18.22 9.93 -18.50
C ALA A 185 -18.53 10.72 -17.22
N LEU A 186 -17.47 11.30 -16.63
CA LEU A 186 -17.50 12.55 -15.87
C LEU A 186 -16.18 13.29 -16.09
#